data_AF-A0A933BBK3-F1
#
_entry.id   AF-A0A933BBK3-F1
#
_cell.length_a   1.000
_cell.length_b   1.000
_cell.length_c   1.000
_cell.angle_alpha   90.00
_cell.angle_beta   90.00
_cell.angle_gamma   90.00
#
_symmetry.space_group_name_H-M   'P 1'
#
loop_
_entity.id
_entity.type
_entity.pdbx_description
1 polymer ?
#
loop_
_entity_poly.entity_id
_entity_poly.type
_entity_poly.pdbx_seq_one_letter_code
_entity_poly.pdbx_strand_id
1 'polypeptide(L)' 'HQLNHGKAFAYRGKNHINGIEGFWSYAKHILYNYRGVSKYHFPMYLMEVEYRFNHRRDNLFKLFMNIYFGYVSV' A
#
# COMPACT_ATOMS: atom_id res chain seq x y z
N HIS A 1 -21.09 -4.01 -40.11
CA HIS A 1 -19.71 -3.59 -39.83
C HIS A 1 -19.75 -2.64 -38.63
N GLN A 2 -19.40 -3.10 -37.43
CA GLN A 2 -18.95 -2.24 -36.34
C GLN A 2 -17.83 -2.99 -35.63
N LEU A 3 -16.61 -2.51 -35.84
CA LEU A 3 -15.38 -3.09 -35.33
C LEU A 3 -15.28 -2.83 -33.82
N ASN A 4 -15.06 -3.90 -33.06
CA ASN A 4 -14.82 -3.87 -31.62
C ASN A 4 -13.48 -3.17 -31.31
N HIS A 5 -13.53 -1.95 -30.76
CA HIS A 5 -12.34 -1.16 -30.42
C HIS A 5 -11.88 -1.23 -28.94
N GLY A 6 -12.40 -2.15 -28.11
CA GLY A 6 -12.20 -2.05 -26.64
C GLY A 6 -11.30 -3.07 -25.95
N LYS A 7 -10.85 -4.14 -26.62
CA LYS A 7 -10.40 -5.36 -25.92
C LYS A 7 -8.88 -5.54 -25.80
N ALA A 8 -8.06 -4.77 -26.51
CA ALA A 8 -6.60 -4.98 -26.53
C ALA A 8 -5.83 -4.15 -25.47
N PHE A 9 -6.32 -2.97 -25.08
CA PHE A 9 -5.60 -2.08 -24.16
C PHE A 9 -6.07 -2.12 -22.69
N ALA A 10 -7.25 -2.72 -22.43
CA ALA A 10 -7.85 -2.75 -21.10
C ALA A 10 -7.20 -3.75 -20.13
N TYR A 11 -6.47 -4.77 -20.63
CA TYR A 11 -5.98 -5.86 -19.79
C TYR A 11 -4.68 -5.53 -19.04
N ARG A 12 -3.91 -4.53 -19.49
CA ARG A 12 -2.67 -4.08 -18.80
C ARG A 12 -2.82 -2.76 -18.03
N GLY A 13 -3.73 -1.87 -18.44
CA GLY A 13 -3.91 -0.55 -17.81
C GLY A 13 -4.86 -0.51 -16.61
N LYS A 14 -5.97 -1.28 -16.63
CA LYS A 14 -7.00 -1.22 -15.58
C LYS A 14 -6.50 -1.72 -14.23
N ASN A 15 -5.68 -2.76 -14.20
CA ASN A 15 -5.18 -3.32 -12.94
C ASN A 15 -4.18 -2.39 -12.23
N HIS A 16 -3.33 -1.68 -12.98
CA HIS A 16 -2.38 -0.74 -12.38
C HIS A 16 -3.08 0.52 -11.86
N ILE A 17 -4.03 1.06 -12.63
CA ILE A 17 -4.84 2.22 -12.21
C ILE A 17 -5.69 1.86 -10.98
N ASN A 18 -6.34 0.70 -10.99
CA ASN A 18 -7.08 0.21 -9.81
C ASN A 18 -6.13 -0.05 -8.60
N GLY A 19 -4.88 -0.42 -8.86
CA GLY A 19 -3.86 -0.58 -7.84
C GLY A 19 -3.46 0.74 -7.18
N ILE A 20 -3.24 1.80 -7.97
CA ILE A 20 -2.84 3.11 -7.44
C ILE A 20 -4.01 3.84 -6.76
N GLU A 21 -5.23 3.71 -7.29
CA GLU A 21 -6.44 4.22 -6.62
C GLU A 21 -6.68 3.50 -5.29
N GLY A 22 -6.51 2.17 -5.28
CA GLY A 22 -6.58 1.36 -4.05
C GLY A 22 -5.52 1.76 -3.03
N PHE A 23 -4.28 2.03 -3.50
CA PHE A 23 -3.19 2.52 -2.66
C PHE A 23 -3.55 3.85 -1.99
N TRP A 24 -4.00 4.84 -2.76
CA TRP A 24 -4.34 6.16 -2.20
C TRP A 24 -5.56 6.13 -1.28
N SER A 25 -6.55 5.27 -1.55
CA SER A 25 -7.68 5.03 -0.65
C SER A 25 -7.20 4.47 0.70
N TYR A 26 -6.33 3.46 0.67
CA TYR A 26 -5.72 2.85 1.85
C TYR A 26 -4.85 3.84 2.63
N ALA A 27 -3.99 4.58 1.92
CA ALA A 27 -3.12 5.61 2.50
C ALA A 27 -3.93 6.67 3.25
N LYS A 28 -5.01 7.18 2.63
CA LYS A 28 -5.89 8.17 3.25
C LYS A 28 -6.47 7.66 4.58
N HIS A 29 -6.90 6.40 4.64
CA HIS A 29 -7.45 5.81 5.85
C HIS A 29 -6.42 5.73 6.98
N ILE A 30 -5.20 5.28 6.70
CA ILE A 30 -4.12 5.23 7.71
C ILE A 30 -3.74 6.64 8.17
N LEU A 31 -3.48 7.55 7.24
CA LEU A 31 -3.01 8.89 7.56
C LEU A 31 -4.04 9.72 8.33
N TYR A 32 -5.34 9.45 8.13
CA TYR A 32 -6.41 10.08 8.91
C TYR A 32 -6.32 9.76 10.41
N ASN A 33 -5.88 8.55 10.77
CA ASN A 33 -5.74 8.13 12.16
C ASN A 33 -4.58 8.82 12.88
N TYR A 34 -3.59 9.35 12.16
CA TYR A 34 -2.42 10.02 12.75
C TYR A 34 -2.73 11.41 13.35
N ARG A 35 -3.98 11.92 13.25
CA ARG A 35 -4.41 13.22 13.80
C ARG A 35 -3.52 14.41 13.37
N GLY A 36 -2.84 14.27 12.25
CA GLY A 36 -1.88 15.22 11.72
C GLY A 36 -0.69 14.48 11.10
N VAL A 37 -0.29 14.92 9.92
CA VAL A 37 0.88 14.36 9.23
C VAL A 37 1.92 15.47 9.11
N SER A 38 3.07 15.28 9.76
CA SER A 38 4.18 16.23 9.64
C SER A 38 4.66 16.29 8.20
N LYS A 39 4.70 17.50 7.61
CA LYS A 39 5.19 17.70 6.23
C LYS A 39 6.62 17.20 6.05
N TYR A 40 7.46 17.40 7.05
CA TYR A 40 8.86 16.97 7.03
C TYR A 40 8.99 15.44 7.00
N HIS A 41 8.16 14.74 7.77
CA HIS A 41 8.19 13.28 7.86
C HIS A 41 7.26 12.59 6.87
N PHE A 42 6.55 13.33 6.01
CA PHE A 42 5.63 12.78 5.01
C PHE A 42 6.23 11.63 4.18
N PRO A 43 7.51 11.69 3.74
CA PRO A 43 8.13 10.57 3.03
C PRO A 43 8.18 9.28 3.86
N MET A 44 8.46 9.37 5.16
CA MET A 44 8.51 8.17 6.04
C MET A 44 7.12 7.53 6.19
N TYR A 45 6.08 8.35 6.39
CA TYR A 45 4.71 7.84 6.44
C TYR A 45 4.31 7.16 5.13
N LEU A 46 4.72 7.72 3.99
CA LEU A 46 4.41 7.14 2.68
C LEU A 46 5.12 5.80 2.47
N MET A 47 6.39 5.68 2.85
CA MET A 47 7.14 4.41 2.80
C MET A 47 6.50 3.35 3.71
N GLU A 48 6.07 3.71 4.91
CA GLU A 48 5.39 2.79 5.82
C GLU A 48 4.07 2.29 5.20
N VAL A 49 3.26 3.21 4.66
CA VAL A 49 1.98 2.90 4.02
C VAL A 49 2.17 2.04 2.77
N GLU A 50 3.19 2.31 1.95
CA GLU A 50 3.57 1.47 0.81
C GLU A 50 3.86 0.04 1.25
N TYR A 51 4.72 -0.13 2.26
CA TYR A 51 5.05 -1.43 2.78
C TYR A 51 3.82 -2.18 3.29
N ARG A 52 2.99 -1.53 4.11
CA ARG A 52 1.74 -2.09 4.62
C ARG A 52 0.75 -2.46 3.52
N PHE A 53 0.63 -1.62 2.49
CA PHE A 53 -0.26 -1.90 1.36
C PHE A 53 0.20 -3.14 0.61
N ASN A 54 1.48 -3.25 0.29
CA ASN A 54 2.03 -4.40 -0.45
C ASN A 54 1.95 -5.70 0.35
N HIS A 55 2.08 -5.64 1.67
CA HIS A 55 2.04 -6.79 2.59
C HIS A 55 0.69 -6.92 3.33
N ARG A 56 -0.38 -6.32 2.79
CA ARG A 56 -1.70 -6.28 3.47
C ARG A 56 -2.36 -7.64 3.71
N ARG A 57 -1.86 -8.69 3.07
CA ARG A 57 -2.30 -10.08 3.25
C ARG A 57 -1.39 -10.87 4.20
N ASP A 58 -0.28 -10.29 4.60
CA ASP A 58 0.72 -10.94 5.43
C ASP A 58 0.47 -10.63 6.90
N ASN A 59 0.92 -11.54 7.77
CA ASN A 59 0.83 -11.33 9.21
C ASN A 59 2.01 -10.47 9.71
N LEU A 60 1.89 -9.16 9.53
CA LEU A 60 2.91 -8.19 9.96
C LEU A 60 3.16 -8.23 11.47
N PHE A 61 2.13 -8.51 12.27
CA PHE A 61 2.29 -8.64 13.72
C PHE A 61 3.26 -9.77 14.08
N LYS A 62 3.12 -10.93 13.43
CA LYS A 62 4.05 -12.06 13.59
C LYS A 62 5.47 -11.67 13.18
N LEU A 63 5.64 -10.94 12.07
CA LEU A 63 6.94 -10.44 11.63
C LEU A 63 7.57 -9.52 12.69
N PHE A 64 6.82 -8.54 13.19
CA PHE A 64 7.33 -7.60 14.20
C PHE A 64 7.69 -8.30 15.52
N MET A 65 6.88 -9.27 15.96
CA MET A 65 7.20 -10.06 17.15
C MET A 65 8.49 -10.86 16.97
N ASN A 66 8.68 -11.49 15.81
CA ASN A 66 9.90 -12.22 15.51
C ASN A 66 11.13 -11.30 15.50
N ILE A 67 11.03 -10.11 14.90
CA ILE A 67 12.13 -9.14 14.88
C ILE A 67 12.45 -8.64 16.29
N TYR A 68 11.43 -8.25 17.05
CA TYR A 68 11.61 -7.68 18.38
C TYR A 68 12.21 -8.71 19.36
N PHE A 69 11.61 -9.90 19.47
CA PHE A 69 12.12 -10.92 20.37
C PHE A 69 13.42 -11.56 19.88
N GLY A 70 13.56 -11.76 18.56
CA GLY A 70 14.79 -12.26 17.96
C GLY A 70 15.99 -11.35 18.18
N TYR A 71 15.76 -10.02 18.20
CA TYR A 71 16.77 -9.04 18.58
C TYR A 71 17.12 -9.07 20.07
N VAL A 72 16.11 -9.19 20.95
CA VAL A 72 16.32 -9.22 22.41
C VAL A 72 17.03 -10.50 22.88
N SER A 73 16.94 -11.58 22.10
CA SER A 73 17.63 -12.85 22.38
C SER A 73 19.11 -12.90 21.93
N VAL A 74 19.65 -11.82 21.35
CA VAL A 74 21.07 -11.65 21.00
C VAL A 74 21.75 -10.72 22.00
#